data_AF-A0AAE1L699-F1
#
_entry.id   AF-A0AAE1L699-F1
#
_cell.length_a   1.000
_cell.length_b   1.000
_cell.length_c   1.000
_cell.angle_alpha   90.00
_cell.angle_beta   90.00
_cell.angle_gamma   90.00
#
_symmetry.space_group_name_H-M   'P 1'
#
loop_
_entity.id
_entity.type
_entity.pdbx_description
1 polymer ?
#
loop_
_entity_poly.entity_id
_entity_poly.type
_entity_poly.pdbx_seq_one_letter_code
_entity_poly.pdbx_strand_id
1 'polypeptide(L)'
;MKEAGKTLGMTPPISLVKSKMSALEYTRELEDYLWQADMYETEDDLNQRYEVLWKLKNLFTGWIKEVCTKSKNVPPETAETVGGKICTFGSYRLGVSGKGADIDTLCVAPKYIEHTDFFTSFY
;
A
#
# COMPACT_ATOMS: atom_id res chain seq x y z
N MET A 1 29.08 -26.75 8.86
CA MET A 1 29.12 -25.59 7.95
C MET A 1 28.15 -24.55 8.51
N LYS A 2 28.61 -23.33 8.87
CA LYS A 2 27.72 -22.26 9.35
C LYS A 2 27.11 -21.58 8.12
N GLU A 3 25.78 -21.49 8.06
CA GLU A 3 25.09 -20.69 7.05
C GLU A 3 25.60 -19.24 7.11
N ALA A 4 26.03 -18.71 5.97
CA ALA A 4 26.33 -17.29 5.85
C ALA A 4 25.02 -16.52 5.99
N GLY A 5 24.85 -15.82 7.12
CA GLY A 5 23.65 -15.04 7.40
C GLY A 5 23.38 -13.98 6.33
N LYS A 6 22.11 -13.79 5.98
CA LYS A 6 21.66 -12.76 5.03
C LYS A 6 22.16 -11.38 5.49
N THR A 7 23.01 -10.74 4.69
CA THR A 7 23.42 -9.35 4.93
C THR A 7 22.31 -8.43 4.45
N LEU A 8 21.90 -7.49 5.30
CA LEU A 8 20.97 -6.42 4.94
C LEU A 8 21.79 -5.14 4.73
N GLY A 9 21.98 -4.74 3.47
CA GLY A 9 22.79 -3.58 3.08
C GLY A 9 24.12 -3.94 2.41
N MET A 10 24.91 -2.92 2.06
CA MET A 10 26.16 -3.07 1.31
C MET A 10 27.38 -3.39 2.19
N THR A 11 27.31 -3.14 3.50
CA THR A 11 28.41 -3.32 4.45
C THR A 11 27.98 -4.21 5.63
N PRO A 12 28.92 -4.82 6.36
CA PRO A 12 28.62 -5.54 7.59
C PRO A 12 27.96 -4.64 8.65
N PRO A 13 27.17 -5.23 9.57
CA PRO A 13 26.57 -4.48 10.68
C PRO A 13 27.65 -3.95 11.63
N ILE A 14 27.43 -2.75 12.17
CA ILE A 14 28.32 -2.12 13.16
C ILE A 14 28.32 -2.91 14.48
N SER A 15 27.16 -3.44 14.87
CA SER A 15 27.01 -4.24 16.08
C SER A 15 25.94 -5.30 15.88
N LEU A 16 26.21 -6.49 16.42
CA LEU A 16 25.25 -7.60 16.54
C LEU A 16 24.76 -7.79 17.98
N VAL A 17 25.13 -6.87 18.89
CA VAL A 17 24.74 -6.93 20.30
C VAL A 17 23.24 -6.68 20.42
N LYS A 18 22.53 -7.59 21.11
CA LYS A 18 21.10 -7.46 21.35
C LYS A 18 20.79 -6.37 22.37
N SER A 19 19.55 -5.87 22.34
CA SER A 19 19.06 -4.88 23.30
C SER A 19 19.16 -5.38 24.74
N LYS A 20 19.51 -4.49 25.67
CA LYS A 20 19.52 -4.76 27.11
C LYS A 20 18.11 -4.57 27.68
N MET A 21 17.85 -5.15 28.86
CA MET A 21 16.56 -4.98 29.55
C MET A 21 16.17 -3.51 29.76
N SER A 22 17.10 -2.66 30.19
CA SER A 22 16.84 -1.23 30.38
C SER A 22 16.47 -0.49 29.08
N ALA A 23 17.01 -0.91 27.93
CA ALA A 23 16.65 -0.31 26.64
C ALA A 23 15.26 -0.76 26.16
N LEU A 24 14.82 -1.95 26.56
CA LEU A 24 13.44 -2.40 26.33
C LEU A 24 12.44 -1.61 27.18
N GLU A 25 12.82 -1.21 28.39
CA GLU A 25 12.00 -0.31 29.22
C GLU A 25 11.80 1.05 28.53
N TYR A 26 12.87 1.66 28.01
CA TYR A 26 12.74 2.91 27.23
C TYR A 26 11.92 2.76 25.95
N THR A 27 11.92 1.58 25.33
CA THR A 27 11.06 1.32 24.16
C THR A 27 9.59 1.37 24.54
N ARG A 28 9.23 0.81 25.71
CA ARG A 28 7.84 0.86 26.22
C ARG A 28 7.42 2.29 26.58
N GLU A 29 8.30 3.04 27.25
CA GLU A 29 8.02 4.45 27.56
C GLU A 29 7.80 5.29 26.30
N LEU A 30 8.55 5.02 25.22
CA LEU A 30 8.35 5.66 23.93
C LEU A 30 7.01 5.27 23.29
N GLU A 31 6.65 3.98 23.30
CA GLU A 31 5.36 3.50 22.78
C GLU A 31 4.18 4.14 23.53
N ASP A 32 4.25 4.21 24.86
CA ASP A 32 3.22 4.85 25.70
C ASP A 32 3.06 6.34 25.37
N TYR A 33 4.18 7.04 25.17
CA TYR A 33 4.16 8.44 24.75
C TYR A 33 3.51 8.63 23.36
N LEU A 34 3.84 7.77 22.38
CA LEU A 34 3.28 7.83 21.04
C LEU A 34 1.76 7.57 21.03
N TRP A 35 1.29 6.66 21.89
CA TRP A 35 -0.14 6.46 22.12
C TRP A 35 -0.82 7.69 22.71
N GLN A 36 -0.21 8.32 23.71
CA GLN A 36 -0.76 9.54 24.33
C GLN A 36 -0.75 10.74 23.36
N ALA A 37 0.21 10.78 22.44
CA ALA A 37 0.30 11.80 21.40
C ALA A 37 -0.62 11.53 20.19
N ASP A 38 -1.47 10.50 20.25
CA ASP A 38 -2.44 10.13 19.21
C ASP A 38 -1.80 9.80 17.85
N MET A 39 -0.61 9.20 17.87
CA MET A 39 0.18 8.91 16.67
C MET A 39 -0.25 7.63 15.93
N TYR A 40 -1.05 6.78 16.58
CA TYR A 40 -1.51 5.51 16.01
C TYR A 40 -2.95 5.61 15.52
N GLU A 41 -3.24 4.92 14.42
CA GLU A 41 -4.60 4.79 13.90
C GLU A 41 -5.41 3.78 14.72
N THR A 42 -6.71 4.02 14.83
CA THR A 42 -7.64 3.08 15.47
C THR A 42 -8.04 1.96 14.51
N GLU A 43 -8.61 0.86 15.03
CA GLU A 43 -9.17 -0.19 14.18
C GLU A 43 -10.27 0.34 13.25
N ASP A 44 -11.09 1.28 13.73
CA ASP A 44 -12.13 1.92 12.93
C ASP A 44 -11.55 2.75 11.78
N ASP A 45 -10.49 3.52 12.04
CA ASP A 45 -9.76 4.27 11.01
C ASP A 45 -9.24 3.31 9.92
N LEU A 46 -8.60 2.22 10.34
CA LEU A 46 -8.06 1.21 9.43
C LEU A 46 -9.16 0.54 8.61
N ASN A 47 -10.29 0.16 9.24
CA ASN A 47 -11.44 -0.43 8.56
C ASN A 47 -12.03 0.52 7.51
N GLN A 48 -12.17 1.80 7.84
CA GLN A 48 -12.64 2.80 6.89
C GLN A 48 -11.69 2.92 5.68
N ARG A 49 -10.37 2.90 5.90
CA ARG A 49 -9.38 2.92 4.81
C ARG A 49 -9.47 1.67 3.93
N TYR A 50 -9.66 0.50 4.51
CA TYR A 50 -9.85 -0.75 3.76
C TYR A 50 -11.09 -0.71 2.87
N GLU A 51 -12.22 -0.20 3.40
CA GLU A 51 -13.46 -0.05 2.65
C GLU A 51 -13.29 0.89 1.44
N VAL A 52 -12.59 2.01 1.62
CA VAL A 52 -12.30 2.95 0.53
C VAL A 52 -11.43 2.29 -0.53
N LEU A 53 -10.36 1.58 -0.14
CA LEU A 53 -9.50 0.87 -1.09
C LEU A 53 -10.25 -0.23 -1.84
N TRP A 54 -11.15 -0.94 -1.17
CA TRP A 54 -11.98 -1.96 -1.82
C TRP A 54 -12.93 -1.35 -2.87
N LYS A 55 -13.60 -0.24 -2.52
CA LYS A 55 -14.45 0.50 -3.47
C LYS A 55 -13.65 1.03 -4.65
N LEU A 56 -12.50 1.66 -4.39
CA LEU A 56 -11.61 2.18 -5.43
C LEU A 56 -11.14 1.07 -6.37
N LYS A 57 -10.76 -0.10 -5.84
CA LYS A 57 -10.38 -1.27 -6.64
C LYS A 57 -11.50 -1.66 -7.59
N ASN A 58 -12.74 -1.78 -7.08
CA ASN A 58 -13.89 -2.20 -7.89
C ASN A 58 -14.22 -1.18 -8.98
N LEU A 59 -14.22 0.12 -8.63
CA LEU A 59 -14.39 1.21 -9.60
C LEU A 59 -13.34 1.13 -10.70
N PHE A 60 -12.06 0.99 -10.32
CA PHE A 60 -10.96 0.95 -11.26
C PHE A 60 -11.03 -0.27 -12.19
N THR A 61 -11.29 -1.47 -11.66
CA THR A 61 -11.42 -2.68 -12.50
C THR A 61 -12.65 -2.65 -13.40
N GLY A 62 -13.78 -2.09 -12.91
CA GLY A 62 -14.99 -1.92 -13.71
C GLY A 62 -14.77 -0.93 -14.85
N TRP A 63 -14.11 0.20 -14.55
CA TRP A 63 -13.74 1.20 -15.54
C TRP A 63 -12.78 0.64 -16.62
N ILE A 64 -11.76 -0.13 -16.25
CA ILE A 64 -10.87 -0.78 -17.25
C ILE A 64 -11.67 -1.65 -18.21
N LYS A 65 -12.59 -2.47 -17.69
CA LYS A 65 -13.45 -3.33 -18.51
C LYS A 65 -14.33 -2.49 -19.44
N GLU A 66 -14.87 -1.39 -18.97
CA GLU A 66 -15.67 -0.46 -19.77
C GLU A 66 -14.86 0.16 -20.92
N VAL A 67 -13.68 0.72 -20.64
CA VAL A 67 -12.81 1.33 -21.66
C VAL A 67 -12.36 0.29 -22.69
N CYS A 68 -11.98 -0.91 -22.24
CA CYS A 68 -11.56 -1.99 -23.12
C CYS A 68 -12.68 -2.41 -24.09
N THR A 69 -13.91 -2.56 -23.59
CA THR A 69 -15.05 -2.99 -24.41
C THR A 69 -15.59 -1.89 -25.32
N LYS A 70 -15.72 -0.66 -24.83
CA LYS A 70 -16.39 0.43 -25.57
C LYS A 70 -15.47 1.23 -26.48
N SER A 71 -14.23 1.47 -26.06
CA SER A 71 -13.35 2.43 -26.73
C SER A 71 -12.20 1.76 -27.48
N LYS A 72 -11.74 0.59 -27.03
CA LYS A 72 -10.56 -0.09 -27.58
C LYS A 72 -10.90 -1.38 -28.37
N ASN A 73 -12.18 -1.70 -28.55
CA ASN A 73 -12.68 -2.87 -29.27
C ASN A 73 -12.03 -4.20 -28.85
N VAL A 74 -11.68 -4.32 -27.55
CA VAL A 74 -11.13 -5.55 -27.00
C VAL A 74 -12.26 -6.59 -26.90
N PRO A 75 -12.06 -7.85 -27.36
CA PRO A 75 -13.09 -8.88 -27.26
C PRO A 75 -13.61 -9.05 -25.83
N PRO A 76 -14.93 -9.23 -25.61
CA PRO A 76 -15.51 -9.31 -24.27
C PRO A 76 -14.86 -10.35 -23.35
N GLU A 77 -14.51 -11.53 -23.89
CA GLU A 77 -13.82 -12.59 -23.15
C GLU A 77 -12.43 -12.15 -22.66
N THR A 78 -11.73 -11.36 -23.47
CA THR A 78 -10.45 -10.76 -23.07
C THR A 78 -10.70 -9.63 -22.07
N ALA A 79 -11.70 -8.78 -22.30
CA ALA A 79 -12.05 -7.66 -21.42
C ALA A 79 -12.40 -8.10 -19.98
N GLU A 80 -12.97 -9.29 -19.81
CA GLU A 80 -13.24 -9.88 -18.49
C GLU A 80 -11.97 -10.26 -17.72
N THR A 81 -10.89 -10.58 -18.44
CA THR A 81 -9.65 -11.13 -17.86
C THR A 81 -8.51 -10.12 -17.79
N VAL A 82 -8.62 -8.95 -18.43
CA VAL A 82 -7.56 -7.92 -18.42
C VAL A 82 -7.25 -7.40 -17.01
N GLY A 83 -8.26 -7.39 -16.15
CA GLY A 83 -8.14 -7.03 -14.73
C GLY A 83 -7.70 -5.58 -14.52
N GLY A 84 -6.82 -5.40 -13.54
CA GLY A 84 -6.38 -4.10 -13.04
C GLY A 84 -6.03 -4.23 -11.56
N LYS A 85 -5.03 -3.49 -11.10
CA LYS A 85 -4.58 -3.57 -9.72
C LYS A 85 -4.33 -2.18 -9.14
N ILE A 86 -4.85 -1.94 -7.95
CA ILE A 86 -4.41 -0.82 -7.13
C ILE A 86 -3.30 -1.30 -6.18
N CYS A 87 -2.26 -0.50 -6.04
CA CYS A 87 -1.12 -0.75 -5.17
C CYS A 87 -0.95 0.44 -4.25
N THR A 88 -1.03 0.21 -2.94
CA THR A 88 -0.68 1.25 -1.97
C THR A 88 0.83 1.35 -1.82
N PHE A 89 1.30 2.58 -1.63
CA PHE A 89 2.68 2.89 -1.29
C PHE A 89 2.70 3.96 -0.18
N GLY A 90 3.86 4.55 0.10
CA GLY A 90 3.95 5.59 1.12
C GLY A 90 3.75 5.08 2.55
N SER A 91 3.43 6.01 3.46
CA SER A 91 3.33 5.78 4.90
C SER A 91 2.27 4.73 5.26
N TYR A 92 1.11 4.76 4.61
CA TYR A 92 0.05 3.78 4.79
C TYR A 92 0.54 2.36 4.49
N ARG A 93 1.27 2.17 3.38
CA ARG A 93 1.79 0.84 3.02
C ARG A 93 2.85 0.33 4.00
N LEU A 94 3.60 1.25 4.61
CA LEU A 94 4.64 0.93 5.59
C LEU A 94 4.07 0.68 7.00
N GLY A 95 2.77 0.93 7.24
CA GLY A 95 2.14 0.77 8.56
C GLY A 95 2.57 1.84 9.56
N VAL A 96 2.99 3.01 9.07
CA VAL A 96 3.43 4.16 9.89
C VAL A 96 2.64 5.43 9.55
N SER A 97 1.47 5.28 8.95
CA SER A 97 0.51 6.38 8.78
C SER A 97 -0.04 6.81 10.14
N GLY A 98 -0.07 8.11 10.38
CA GLY A 98 -0.81 8.68 11.51
C GLY A 98 -2.26 8.96 11.14
N LYS A 99 -3.07 9.34 12.13
CA LYS A 99 -4.44 9.79 11.91
C LYS A 99 -4.50 10.95 10.92
N GLY A 100 -5.46 10.88 10.00
CA GLY A 100 -5.64 11.90 8.96
C GLY A 100 -4.59 11.90 7.85
N ALA A 101 -3.60 11.00 7.85
CA ALA A 101 -2.67 10.86 6.74
C ALA A 101 -3.40 10.36 5.48
N ASP A 102 -2.97 10.78 4.30
CA ASP A 102 -3.56 10.32 3.03
C ASP A 102 -3.20 8.86 2.71
N ILE A 103 -3.86 8.28 1.69
CA ILE A 103 -3.51 6.97 1.14
C ILE A 103 -2.94 7.13 -0.27
N ASP A 104 -1.63 7.01 -0.39
CA ASP A 104 -0.96 6.96 -1.68
C ASP A 104 -1.29 5.66 -2.42
N THR A 105 -2.00 5.78 -3.55
CA THR A 105 -2.47 4.62 -4.34
C THR A 105 -2.06 4.75 -5.80
N LEU A 106 -1.35 3.74 -6.31
CA LEU A 106 -0.99 3.59 -7.71
C LEU A 106 -1.97 2.65 -8.42
N CYS A 107 -2.56 3.15 -9.51
CA CYS A 107 -3.39 2.39 -10.43
C CYS A 107 -2.52 1.72 -11.51
N VAL A 108 -2.46 0.38 -11.51
CA VAL A 108 -1.75 -0.42 -12.50
C VAL A 108 -2.76 -0.98 -13.50
N ALA A 109 -2.75 -0.42 -14.70
CA ALA A 109 -3.63 -0.79 -15.80
C ALA A 109 -2.91 -1.62 -16.86
N PRO A 110 -3.64 -2.42 -17.66
CA PRO A 110 -3.09 -3.13 -18.81
C PRO A 110 -2.73 -2.18 -19.96
N LYS A 111 -1.93 -2.66 -20.91
CA LYS A 111 -1.41 -1.88 -22.06
C LYS A 111 -2.45 -1.18 -22.94
N TYR A 112 -3.72 -1.58 -22.85
CA TYR A 112 -4.82 -1.00 -23.62
C TYR A 112 -5.28 0.35 -23.07
N ILE A 113 -4.93 0.65 -21.82
CA ILE A 113 -5.34 1.85 -21.11
C ILE A 113 -4.22 2.88 -21.20
N GLU A 114 -4.53 4.04 -21.75
CA GLU A 114 -3.61 5.15 -21.84
C GLU A 114 -3.77 6.10 -20.64
N HIS A 115 -2.74 6.89 -20.38
CA HIS A 115 -2.76 7.92 -19.35
C HIS A 115 -3.90 8.93 -19.59
N THR A 116 -4.20 9.27 -20.85
CA THR A 116 -5.31 10.14 -21.24
C THR A 116 -6.68 9.55 -20.89
N ASP A 117 -6.86 8.23 -21.02
CA ASP A 117 -8.12 7.56 -20.66
C ASP A 117 -8.42 7.77 -19.16
N PHE A 118 -7.40 7.67 -18.30
CA PHE A 118 -7.52 7.88 -16.86
C PHE A 118 -8.03 9.30 -16.53
N PHE A 119 -7.41 10.34 -17.09
CA PHE A 119 -7.77 11.74 -16.79
C PHE A 119 -9.02 12.25 -17.52
N THR A 120 -9.65 11.44 -18.38
CA THR A 120 -10.85 11.85 -19.13
C THR A 120 -12.11 11.05 -18.78
N SER A 121 -11.96 9.78 -18.42
CA SER A 121 -13.11 8.87 -18.21
C SER A 121 -13.15 8.21 -16.83
N PHE A 122 -12.07 8.29 -16.04
CA PHE A 122 -12.02 7.79 -14.66
C PHE A 122 -12.03 8.92 -13.60
N TYR A 123 -11.78 10.16 -14.02
CA TYR A 123 -11.72 11.34 -13.15
C TYR A 123 -13.09 11.71 -12.57
#